data_AF-A0AA39STB2-F1
#
_entry.id   AF-A0AA39STB2-F1
#
_cell.length_a   1.000
_cell.length_b   1.000
_cell.length_c   1.000
_cell.angle_alpha   90.00
_cell.angle_beta   90.00
_cell.angle_gamma   90.00
#
_symmetry.space_group_name_H-M   'P 1'
#
loop_
_entity.id
_entity.type
_entity.pdbx_description
1 polymer ?
#
loop_
_entity_poly.entity_id
_entity_poly.type
_entity_poly.pdbx_seq_one_letter_code
_entity_poly.pdbx_strand_id
1 'polypeptide(L)'
;MAWAVLFWVLMFLMNLALIVSSFYQLLCLVDLEDDHLNPFEASSRINFWVVPEFLLQGLLCLLLLVTGHWFTFLAALPLTCYNAFLYMKRQHLIDVTEVLELLRLRRGFGL
;
A
#
# COMPACT_ATOMS: atom_id res chain seq x y z
N MET A 1 15.67 11.70 -26.80
CA MET A 1 14.22 11.71 -27.05
C MET A 1 13.56 10.40 -26.60
N ALA A 2 13.85 9.24 -27.20
CA ALA A 2 13.21 7.96 -26.83
C ALA A 2 13.43 7.51 -25.36
N TRP A 3 14.64 7.68 -24.82
CA TRP A 3 14.96 7.29 -23.43
C TRP A 3 14.11 8.01 -22.37
N ALA A 4 13.80 9.28 -22.58
CA ALA A 4 12.94 10.03 -21.67
C ALA A 4 11.50 9.51 -21.72
N VAL A 5 10.98 9.19 -22.91
CA VAL A 5 9.64 8.62 -23.07
C VAL A 5 9.53 7.25 -22.38
N LEU A 6 10.52 6.38 -22.54
CA LEU A 6 10.57 5.08 -21.86
C LEU A 6 10.56 5.24 -20.33
N PHE A 7 11.31 6.21 -19.80
CA PHE A 7 11.32 6.52 -18.37
C PHE A 7 9.93 6.94 -17.86
N TRP A 8 9.25 7.85 -18.57
CA TRP A 8 7.90 8.29 -18.20
C TRP A 8 6.86 7.17 -18.28
N VAL A 9 6.94 6.32 -19.32
CA VAL A 9 6.06 5.13 -19.44
C VAL A 9 6.31 4.15 -18.28
N LEU A 10 7.57 3.91 -17.92
CA LEU A 10 7.91 3.06 -16.78
C LEU A 10 7.34 3.63 -15.47
N MET A 11 7.50 4.94 -15.23
CA MET A 11 6.94 5.61 -14.06
C MET A 11 5.43 5.50 -14.00
N PHE A 12 4.76 5.67 -15.14
CA PHE A 12 3.31 5.52 -15.23
C PHE A 12 2.86 4.09 -14.86
N LEU A 13 3.54 3.07 -15.39
CA LEU A 13 3.23 1.66 -15.08
C LEU A 13 3.46 1.33 -13.60
N MET A 14 4.53 1.85 -12.99
CA MET A 14 4.80 1.67 -11.56
C MET A 14 3.71 2.32 -10.70
N ASN A 15 3.27 3.54 -11.03
CA ASN A 15 2.16 4.20 -10.34
C ASN A 15 0.84 3.43 -10.50
N LEU A 16 0.56 2.92 -11.69
CA LEU A 16 -0.63 2.10 -11.94
C LEU A 16 -0.61 0.83 -11.08
N ALA A 17 0.53 0.15 -11.00
CA ALA A 17 0.69 -1.04 -10.18
C ALA A 17 0.48 -0.75 -8.68
N LEU A 18 1.00 0.39 -8.18
CA LEU A 18 0.75 0.85 -6.81
C LEU A 18 -0.74 1.05 -6.56
N ILE A 19 -1.43 1.79 -7.43
CA ILE A 19 -2.88 2.04 -7.32
C ILE A 19 -3.67 0.73 -7.31
N VAL A 20 -3.37 -0.20 -8.22
CA VAL A 20 -4.06 -1.50 -8.29
C VAL A 20 -3.82 -2.32 -7.01
N SER A 21 -2.61 -2.31 -6.46
CA SER A 21 -2.30 -2.98 -5.18
C SER A 21 -3.12 -2.38 -4.03
N SER A 22 -3.16 -1.06 -3.91
CA SER A 22 -3.95 -0.40 -2.86
C SER A 22 -5.45 -0.69 -3.00
N PHE A 23 -5.98 -0.73 -4.24
CA PHE A 23 -7.37 -1.14 -4.49
C PHE A 23 -7.65 -2.59 -4.11
N TYR A 24 -6.72 -3.51 -4.38
CA TYR A 24 -6.85 -4.91 -4.00
C TYR A 24 -6.94 -5.06 -2.47
N GLN A 25 -6.11 -4.33 -1.73
CA GLN A 25 -6.16 -4.32 -0.26
C GLN A 25 -7.49 -3.77 0.26
N LEU A 26 -8.02 -2.71 -0.35
CA LEU A 26 -9.32 -2.16 -0.02
C LEU A 26 -10.44 -3.16 -0.26
N LEU A 27 -10.42 -3.87 -1.39
CA LEU A 27 -11.41 -4.90 -1.71
C LEU A 27 -11.39 -6.04 -0.70
N CYS A 28 -10.20 -6.54 -0.33
CA CYS A 28 -10.07 -7.54 0.74
C CYS A 28 -10.62 -7.05 2.08
N LEU A 29 -10.56 -5.74 2.36
CA LEU A 29 -11.13 -5.16 3.57
C LEU A 29 -12.67 -5.14 3.52
N VAL A 30 -13.25 -4.83 2.37
CA VAL A 30 -14.71 -4.84 2.15
C VAL A 30 -15.26 -6.27 2.21
N ASP A 31 -14.57 -7.24 1.58
CA ASP A 31 -14.93 -8.66 1.67
C ASP A 31 -14.88 -9.19 3.11
N LEU A 32 -14.00 -8.62 3.94
CA LEU A 32 -13.93 -8.91 5.37
C LEU A 32 -15.10 -8.28 6.15
N GLU A 33 -15.54 -7.07 5.79
CA GLU A 33 -16.68 -6.39 6.43
C GLU A 33 -18.00 -7.12 6.19
N ASP A 34 -18.19 -7.63 4.97
CA ASP A 34 -19.38 -8.38 4.53
C ASP A 34 -19.36 -9.86 5.00
N ASP A 35 -18.46 -10.24 5.92
CA ASP A 35 -18.27 -11.62 6.44
C ASP A 35 -17.99 -12.71 5.39
N HIS A 36 -17.64 -12.34 4.14
CA HIS A 36 -17.38 -13.30 3.07
C HIS A 36 -15.98 -13.95 3.15
N LEU A 37 -15.01 -13.28 3.79
CA LEU A 37 -13.63 -13.74 3.90
C LEU A 37 -13.20 -13.92 5.37
N ASN A 38 -12.47 -15.00 5.68
CA ASN A 38 -11.95 -15.23 7.03
C ASN A 38 -10.85 -14.19 7.36
N PRO A 39 -10.89 -13.50 8.53
CA PRO A 39 -9.88 -12.53 8.95
C PRO A 39 -8.43 -13.03 8.90
N PHE A 40 -8.19 -14.31 9.16
CA PHE A 40 -6.85 -14.90 9.04
C PHE A 40 -6.37 -15.01 7.59
N GLU A 41 -7.27 -15.28 6.64
CA GLU A 41 -6.92 -15.35 5.23
C GLU A 41 -6.73 -13.95 4.63
N ALA A 42 -7.61 -13.00 4.99
CA ALA A 42 -7.53 -11.62 4.55
C ALA A 42 -6.19 -10.96 4.96
N SER A 43 -5.83 -11.08 6.24
CA SER A 43 -4.58 -10.53 6.79
C SER A 43 -3.34 -11.15 6.17
N SER A 44 -3.29 -12.47 5.97
CA SER A 44 -2.16 -13.15 5.32
C SER A 44 -1.97 -12.68 3.87
N ARG A 45 -3.07 -12.54 3.10
CA ARG A 45 -3.04 -12.06 1.72
C ARG A 45 -2.57 -10.60 1.64
N ILE A 46 -3.14 -9.71 2.46
CA ILE A 46 -2.74 -8.30 2.49
C ILE A 46 -1.26 -8.17 2.87
N ASN A 47 -0.82 -8.91 3.89
CA ASN A 47 0.56 -8.89 4.37
C ASN A 47 1.57 -9.32 3.29
N PHE A 48 1.21 -10.28 2.45
CA PHE A 48 2.05 -10.72 1.33
C PHE A 48 2.16 -9.65 0.23
N TRP A 49 1.06 -8.95 -0.08
CA TRP A 49 1.01 -7.95 -1.16
C TRP A 49 1.55 -6.57 -0.78
N VAL A 50 1.52 -6.22 0.50
CA VAL A 50 1.96 -4.89 0.93
C VAL A 50 3.50 -4.76 0.95
N VAL A 51 4.25 -5.85 1.13
CA VAL A 51 5.73 -5.86 1.05
C VAL A 51 6.23 -5.45 -0.34
N PRO A 52 5.76 -6.06 -1.46
CA PRO A 52 6.18 -5.63 -2.79
C PRO A 52 5.70 -4.20 -3.10
N GLU A 53 4.58 -3.74 -2.55
CA GLU A 53 4.12 -2.34 -2.70
C GLU A 53 5.10 -1.35 -2.05
N PHE A 54 5.54 -1.61 -0.82
CA PHE A 54 6.55 -0.77 -0.15
C PHE A 54 7.87 -0.75 -0.90
N LEU A 55 8.30 -1.90 -1.43
CA LEU A 55 9.51 -1.99 -2.23
C LEU A 55 9.38 -1.18 -3.53
N LEU A 56 8.23 -1.30 -4.21
CA LEU A 56 7.95 -0.57 -5.45
C LEU A 56 7.92 0.95 -5.22
N GLN A 57 7.28 1.39 -4.12
CA GLN A 57 7.25 2.79 -3.69
C GLN A 57 8.66 3.33 -3.40
N GLY A 58 9.48 2.55 -2.69
CA GLY A 58 10.88 2.90 -2.41
C GLY A 58 11.72 3.00 -3.67
N LEU A 59 11.58 2.04 -4.60
CA LEU A 59 12.25 2.05 -5.90
C LEU A 59 11.85 3.27 -6.74
N LEU A 60 10.55 3.61 -6.77
CA LEU A 60 10.05 4.79 -7.48
C LEU A 60 10.66 6.07 -6.91
N CYS A 61 10.71 6.21 -5.58
CA CYS A 61 11.33 7.34 -4.90
C CYS A 61 12.83 7.47 -5.23
N LEU A 62 13.57 6.36 -5.23
CA LEU A 62 14.98 6.34 -5.62
C LEU A 62 15.20 6.69 -7.09
N LEU A 63 14.35 6.20 -8.00
CA LEU A 63 14.41 6.52 -9.43
C LEU A 63 14.15 8.01 -9.68
N LEU A 64 13.20 8.63 -8.95
CA LEU A 64 12.94 10.07 -9.03
C LEU A 64 14.14 10.90 -8.52
N LEU A 65 14.83 10.43 -7.47
CA LEU A 65 16.04 11.06 -6.96
C LEU A 65 17.18 11.02 -7.98
N VAL A 66 17.45 9.85 -8.58
CA VAL A 66 18.53 9.66 -9.57
C VAL A 66 18.26 10.47 -10.85
N THR A 67 17.00 10.61 -11.26
CA THR A 67 16.64 11.40 -12.43
C THR A 67 16.55 12.91 -12.17
N GLY A 68 16.76 13.36 -10.94
CA GLY A 68 16.80 14.78 -10.60
C GLY A 68 15.43 15.48 -10.64
N HIS A 69 14.33 14.73 -10.56
CA HIS A 69 12.99 15.30 -10.50
C HIS A 69 12.63 15.68 -9.06
N TRP A 70 13.22 16.78 -8.58
CA TRP A 70 13.12 17.22 -7.18
C TRP A 70 11.69 17.48 -6.71
N PHE A 71 10.83 18.07 -7.54
CA PHE A 71 9.45 18.39 -7.16
C PHE A 71 8.60 17.13 -6.90
N THR A 72 8.65 16.15 -7.82
CA THR A 72 7.89 14.90 -7.67
C THR A 72 8.49 14.03 -6.57
N PHE A 73 9.82 14.06 -6.42
CA PHE A 73 10.49 13.42 -5.28
C PHE A 73 10.01 14.00 -3.95
N LEU A 74 9.95 15.33 -3.79
CA LEU A 74 9.51 15.96 -2.54
C LEU A 74 8.06 15.59 -2.17
N ALA A 75 7.19 15.38 -3.17
CA ALA A 75 5.82 14.92 -2.96
C ALA A 75 5.76 13.42 -2.56
N ALA A 76 6.61 12.57 -3.15
CA ALA A 76 6.67 11.15 -2.85
C ALA A 76 7.41 10.83 -1.53
N LEU A 77 8.34 11.68 -1.12
CA LEU A 77 9.19 11.53 0.06
C LEU A 77 8.40 11.34 1.36
N PRO A 78 7.40 12.18 1.73
CA PRO A 78 6.64 11.98 2.97
C PRO A 78 5.89 10.65 2.97
N LEU A 79 5.34 10.22 1.83
CA LEU A 79 4.62 8.95 1.70
C LEU A 79 5.58 7.76 1.87
N THR A 80 6.74 7.79 1.21
CA THR A 80 7.77 6.74 1.36
C THR A 80 8.37 6.72 2.77
N CYS A 81 8.56 7.88 3.40
CA CYS A 81 9.06 7.99 4.77
C CYS A 81 8.05 7.43 5.78
N TYR A 82 6.76 7.76 5.62
CA TYR A 82 5.69 7.18 6.42
C TYR A 82 5.63 5.66 6.30
N ASN A 83 5.69 5.15 5.08
CA ASN A 83 5.73 3.72 4.79
C ASN A 83 6.96 3.03 5.40
N ALA A 84 8.14 3.66 5.30
CA ALA A 84 9.37 3.14 5.90
C ALA A 84 9.33 3.13 7.44
N PHE A 85 8.74 4.16 8.05
CA PHE A 85 8.52 4.23 9.49
C PHE A 85 7.57 3.13 9.97
N LEU A 86 6.50 2.88 9.21
CA LEU A 86 5.54 1.82 9.50
C LEU A 86 6.19 0.42 9.39
N TYR A 87 7.04 0.23 8.38
CA TYR A 87 7.85 -0.98 8.22
C TYR A 87 8.83 -1.20 9.39
N MET A 88 9.56 -0.14 9.79
CA MET A 88 10.48 -0.14 10.93
C MET A 88 9.78 -0.49 12.25
N LYS A 89 8.54 -0.01 12.45
CA LYS A 89 7.74 -0.35 13.63
C LYS A 89 7.18 -1.78 13.61
N ARG A 90 7.39 -2.56 12.54
CA ARG A 90 6.76 -3.89 12.33
C ARG A 90 5.22 -3.85 12.43
N GLN A 91 4.62 -2.66 12.35
CA GLN A 91 3.16 -2.46 12.29
C GLN A 91 2.63 -2.59 10.84
N HIS A 92 3.45 -3.17 9.96
CA HIS A 92 3.08 -3.52 8.60
C HIS A 92 2.02 -4.64 8.57
N LEU A 93 1.98 -5.46 9.62
CA LEU A 93 0.88 -6.39 9.82
C LEU A 93 -0.31 -5.61 10.35
N ILE A 94 -1.39 -5.61 9.58
CA ILE A 94 -2.72 -5.34 10.09
C ILE A 94 -2.94 -6.33 11.24
N ASP A 95 -2.95 -5.83 12.48
CA ASP A 95 -3.18 -6.67 13.63
C ASP A 95 -4.65 -7.11 13.59
N VAL A 96 -4.84 -8.39 13.25
CA VAL A 96 -6.15 -9.02 13.05
C VAL A 96 -7.05 -8.81 14.26
N THR A 97 -6.43 -8.71 15.45
CA THR A 97 -7.10 -8.50 16.73
C THR A 97 -7.77 -7.12 16.81
N GLU A 98 -7.09 -6.07 16.33
CA GLU A 98 -7.59 -4.69 16.35
C GLU A 98 -8.67 -4.45 15.29
N VAL A 99 -8.49 -5.03 14.09
CA VAL A 99 -9.51 -4.98 13.02
C VAL A 99 -10.78 -5.76 13.41
N LEU A 100 -10.62 -6.94 14.01
CA LEU A 100 -11.75 -7.74 14.46
C LEU A 100 -12.50 -7.06 15.62
N GLU A 101 -11.78 -6.40 16.53
CA GLU A 101 -12.40 -5.64 17.62
C GLU A 101 -13.15 -4.41 17.09
N LEU A 102 -12.57 -3.65 16.15
CA LEU A 102 -13.24 -2.53 15.46
C LEU A 102 -14.50 -2.97 14.71
N LEU A 103 -14.44 -4.06 13.95
CA LEU A 103 -15.59 -4.60 13.23
C LEU A 103 -16.69 -5.07 14.20
N ARG A 104 -16.33 -5.78 15.28
CA ARG A 104 -17.27 -6.18 16.34
C ARG A 104 -17.91 -4.98 17.03
N LEU A 105 -17.15 -3.92 17.32
CA LEU A 105 -17.64 -2.68 17.93
C LEU A 105 -18.66 -1.99 17.03
N ARG A 106 -18.35 -1.81 15.74
CA ARG A 106 -19.29 -1.20 14.78
C ARG A 106 -20.56 -2.02 14.63
N ARG A 107 -20.44 -3.35 14.55
CA ARG A 107 -21.61 -4.25 14.42
C ARG A 107 -22.45 -4.32 15.70
N GLY A 108 -21.82 -4.18 16.86
CA GLY A 108 -22.50 -4.11 18.18
C GLY A 108 -23.22 -2.79 18.47
N PHE A 109 -22.86 -1.70 17.80
CA PHE A 109 -23.58 -0.41 17.86
C PHE A 109 -24.69 -0.28 16.80
N GLY A 110 -24.86 -1.27 15.93
CA GLY A 110 -25.90 -1.31 14.88
C GLY A 110 -27.18 -2.05 15.28
N LEU A 111 -27.40 -2.30 16.57
CA LEU A 111 -28.64 -2.85 17.15
C LEU A 111 -29.34 -1.79 18.01
#